data_AF-A0A0M2P064-F1
#
_entry.id   AF-A0A0M2P064-F1
#
_cell.length_a   1.000
_cell.length_b   1.000
_cell.length_c   1.000
_cell.angle_alpha   90.00
_cell.angle_beta   90.00
_cell.angle_gamma   90.00
#
_symmetry.space_group_name_H-M   'P 1'
#
loop_
_entity.id
_entity.type
_entity.pdbx_description
1 polymer ?
#
loop_
_entity_poly.entity_id
_entity_poly.type
_entity_poly.pdbx_seq_one_letter_code
_entity_poly.pdbx_strand_id
1 'polypeptide(L)'
;MKYCSNCGAEIKPGQRVCTQCGTPVQQRANNQSPNHKSKWLLFIIIAVILVIIIALFAAYKIIDAQLSPTKQAETISKDLKNKDTDRLASHLKSNGEAISKDEAKAIYKYIDETDSVDRVADELQSSAKNIKENKLNEHAVTVGDTSLINITEDGKKWGIFKNYIFNVNKEPVSITSEEDTTLSYKLNDKTTQVKLKQGKTKTLDDFPIGIYDLKATQKVDNKKFDGVIHIDMSESNSADLQFKQKRFTVSIDSSFADSDSLKLYINGNEQSDFDEYESVTYGPYAPDEKIEVYATTEVEGKQFKSSVENVSSPNDDEDEIDVALTFDDDAISDYEDKMIEKEADSDDDNDSTSNSDEKVTRDNVIDKVESYEGSTLDIDNYTYKEPEKTGDGWGFSFTDKDGELAGSYKIDEDGYVTEYDEDGEEVDSGY
;
A
#
# COMPACT_ATOMS: atom_id res chain seq x y z
N MET A 1 90.29 -65.30 28.14
CA MET A 1 90.88 -66.16 29.19
C MET A 1 90.22 -65.81 30.52
N LYS A 2 89.87 -66.80 31.35
CA LYS A 2 89.21 -66.57 32.65
C LYS A 2 90.26 -66.72 33.76
N TYR A 3 90.22 -65.86 34.77
CA TYR A 3 91.11 -65.92 35.93
C TYR A 3 90.32 -66.18 37.20
N CYS A 4 90.94 -66.82 38.19
CA CYS A 4 90.33 -67.08 39.48
C CYS A 4 90.08 -65.76 40.20
N SER A 5 88.84 -65.52 40.63
CA SER A 5 88.45 -64.32 41.37
C SER A 5 89.08 -64.21 42.76
N ASN A 6 89.67 -65.30 43.29
CA ASN A 6 90.29 -65.32 44.61
C ASN A 6 91.82 -65.14 44.56
N CYS A 7 92.53 -65.80 43.63
CA CYS A 7 94.00 -65.76 43.59
C CYS A 7 94.60 -65.26 42.26
N GLY A 8 93.78 -64.92 41.28
CA GLY A 8 94.25 -64.38 39.99
C GLY A 8 94.89 -65.40 39.03
N ALA A 9 95.00 -66.67 39.40
CA ALA A 9 95.54 -67.71 38.53
C ALA A 9 94.64 -67.96 37.30
N GLU A 10 95.24 -68.25 36.14
CA GLU A 10 94.49 -68.55 34.92
C GLU A 10 93.73 -69.87 35.04
N ILE A 11 92.46 -69.87 34.60
CA ILE A 11 91.55 -71.01 34.64
C ILE A 11 91.38 -71.57 33.23
N LYS A 12 91.72 -72.86 33.06
CA LYS A 12 91.53 -73.56 31.78
C LYS A 12 90.04 -73.80 31.50
N PRO A 13 89.59 -73.80 30.22
CA PRO A 13 88.20 -74.06 29.87
C PRO A 13 87.68 -75.38 30.49
N GLY A 14 86.51 -75.35 31.12
CA GLY A 14 85.85 -76.53 31.74
C GLY A 14 86.22 -76.82 33.20
N GLN A 15 87.20 -76.11 33.77
CA GLN A 15 87.66 -76.31 35.14
C GLN A 15 86.65 -75.78 36.17
N ARG A 16 86.16 -76.65 37.06
CA ARG A 16 85.10 -76.31 38.06
C ARG A 16 85.65 -75.78 39.38
N VAL A 17 86.93 -75.99 39.66
CA VAL A 17 87.63 -75.54 40.87
C VAL A 17 89.03 -75.07 40.50
N CYS A 18 89.48 -73.94 41.05
CA CYS A 18 90.84 -73.45 40.84
C CYS A 18 91.85 -74.44 41.43
N THR A 19 92.74 -74.99 40.60
CA THR A 19 93.77 -75.95 41.04
C THR A 19 94.88 -75.33 41.88
N GLN A 20 94.95 -73.99 41.97
CA GLN A 20 95.97 -73.30 42.76
C GLN A 20 95.51 -72.97 44.19
N CYS A 21 94.28 -72.49 44.36
CA CYS A 21 93.76 -72.09 45.68
C CYS A 21 92.53 -72.87 46.15
N GLY A 22 92.09 -73.89 45.40
CA GLY A 22 90.95 -74.74 45.76
C GLY A 22 89.58 -74.05 45.69
N THR A 23 89.50 -72.79 45.26
CA THR A 23 88.23 -72.05 45.23
C THR A 23 87.36 -72.51 44.05
N PRO A 24 86.08 -72.89 44.27
CA PRO A 24 85.18 -73.29 43.20
C PRO A 24 84.91 -72.13 42.22
N VAL A 25 84.98 -72.43 40.93
CA VAL A 25 84.75 -71.46 39.85
C VAL A 25 83.25 -71.39 39.62
N GLN A 26 82.60 -70.33 40.13
CA GLN A 26 81.16 -70.13 39.93
C GLN A 26 80.86 -69.98 38.43
N GLN A 27 80.27 -71.01 37.84
CA GLN A 27 79.66 -70.94 36.51
C GLN A 27 78.33 -70.19 36.66
N ARG A 28 78.28 -68.93 36.24
CA ARG A 28 76.99 -68.27 36.00
C ARG A 28 76.31 -69.00 34.84
N ALA A 29 75.44 -69.95 35.17
CA ALA A 29 74.45 -70.45 34.24
C ALA A 29 73.55 -69.26 33.86
N ASN A 30 73.55 -68.89 32.59
CA ASN A 30 72.67 -67.85 32.06
C ASN A 30 71.25 -68.43 31.96
N ASN A 31 70.60 -68.64 33.10
CA ASN A 31 69.17 -68.89 33.18
C ASN A 31 68.47 -67.53 33.23
N GLN A 32 68.29 -66.92 32.06
CA GLN A 32 67.23 -65.95 31.89
C GLN A 32 65.97 -66.70 31.50
N SER A 33 65.12 -66.88 32.51
CA SER A 33 63.72 -67.27 32.43
C SER A 33 62.98 -66.48 31.34
N PRO A 34 61.93 -67.05 30.70
CA PRO A 34 61.09 -66.28 29.79
C PRO A 34 60.50 -65.10 30.57
N ASN A 35 60.76 -63.90 30.08
CA ASN A 35 60.21 -62.66 30.58
C ASN A 35 58.70 -62.69 30.33
N HIS A 36 57.92 -63.20 31.29
CA HIS A 36 56.47 -63.11 31.30
C HIS A 36 56.09 -61.65 31.62
N LYS A 37 56.36 -60.74 30.68
CA LYS A 37 55.75 -59.41 30.65
C LYS A 37 54.24 -59.63 30.58
N SER A 38 53.58 -59.33 31.70
CA SER A 38 52.26 -59.81 32.05
C SER A 38 51.21 -59.39 31.02
N LYS A 39 50.49 -60.39 30.47
CA LYS A 39 49.25 -60.19 29.72
C LYS A 39 48.23 -59.30 30.46
N TRP A 40 48.38 -59.09 31.77
CA TRP A 40 47.63 -58.15 32.60
C TRP A 40 47.60 -56.72 32.03
N LEU A 41 48.73 -56.17 31.58
CA LEU A 41 48.75 -54.81 30.99
C LEU A 41 47.90 -54.74 29.72
N LEU A 42 47.85 -55.84 28.96
CA LEU A 42 46.98 -56.02 27.80
C LEU A 42 45.50 -56.10 28.20
N PHE A 43 45.17 -56.78 29.31
CA PHE A 43 43.81 -56.81 29.86
C PHE A 43 43.36 -55.45 30.43
N ILE A 44 44.25 -54.67 31.06
CA ILE A 44 43.93 -53.28 31.46
C ILE A 44 43.65 -52.44 30.22
N ILE A 45 44.49 -52.51 29.18
CA ILE A 45 44.26 -51.76 27.93
C ILE A 45 42.92 -52.15 27.31
N ILE A 46 42.59 -53.45 27.24
CA ILE A 46 41.30 -53.92 26.73
C ILE A 46 40.14 -53.42 27.59
N ALA A 47 40.25 -53.46 28.92
CA ALA A 47 39.23 -52.96 29.83
C ALA A 47 39.01 -51.45 29.67
N VAL A 48 40.08 -50.67 29.54
CA VAL A 48 40.02 -49.23 29.28
C VAL A 48 39.38 -48.95 27.92
N ILE A 49 39.74 -49.69 26.87
CA ILE A 49 39.12 -49.58 25.55
C ILE A 49 37.62 -49.90 25.62
N LEU A 50 37.22 -50.94 26.35
CA LEU A 50 35.81 -51.30 26.55
C LEU A 50 35.03 -50.19 27.25
N VAL A 51 35.59 -49.58 28.31
CA VAL A 51 34.98 -48.44 28.99
C VAL A 51 34.81 -47.25 28.05
N ILE A 52 35.84 -46.95 27.24
CA ILE A 52 35.77 -45.88 26.23
C ILE A 52 34.67 -46.18 25.19
N ILE A 53 34.57 -47.42 24.69
CA ILE A 53 33.53 -47.82 23.72
C ILE A 53 32.13 -47.66 24.33
N ILE A 54 31.92 -48.06 25.59
CA ILE A 54 30.64 -47.90 26.27
C ILE A 54 30.31 -46.40 26.43
N ALA A 55 31.29 -45.58 26.82
CA ALA A 55 31.10 -44.13 26.93
C ALA A 55 30.77 -43.49 25.57
N LEU A 56 31.47 -43.89 24.50
CA LEU A 56 31.19 -43.45 23.13
C LEU A 56 29.80 -43.89 22.66
N PHE A 57 29.37 -45.11 22.98
CA PHE A 57 28.03 -45.60 22.65
C PHE A 57 26.93 -44.84 23.40
N ALA A 58 27.16 -44.53 24.68
CA ALA A 58 26.24 -43.70 25.46
C ALA A 58 26.14 -42.29 24.89
N ALA A 59 27.28 -41.66 24.57
CA ALA A 59 27.32 -40.34 23.92
C ALA A 59 26.62 -40.36 22.55
N TYR A 60 26.86 -41.40 21.75
CA TYR A 60 26.17 -41.62 20.47
C TYR A 60 24.65 -41.64 20.66
N LYS A 61 24.14 -42.40 21.64
CA LYS A 61 22.69 -42.50 21.90
C LYS A 61 22.07 -41.18 22.35
N ILE A 62 22.79 -40.37 23.12
CA ILE A 62 22.33 -39.04 23.53
C ILE A 62 22.22 -38.10 22.32
N ILE A 63 23.25 -38.08 21.47
CA ILE A 63 23.28 -37.23 20.27
C ILE A 63 22.20 -37.67 19.27
N ASP A 64 22.07 -38.97 19.03
CA ASP A 64 21.04 -39.56 18.16
C ASP A 64 19.62 -39.21 18.64
N ALA A 65 19.39 -39.22 19.95
CA ALA A 65 18.11 -38.81 20.53
C ALA A 65 17.85 -37.30 20.32
N GLN A 66 18.84 -36.44 20.52
CA GLN A 66 18.69 -34.98 20.30
C GLN A 66 18.46 -34.62 18.83
N LEU A 67 19.10 -35.34 17.91
CA LEU A 67 18.95 -35.12 16.46
C LEU A 67 17.68 -35.77 15.89
N SER A 68 16.92 -36.53 16.69
CA SER A 68 15.67 -37.14 16.24
C SER A 68 14.62 -36.09 15.84
N PRO A 69 13.77 -36.37 14.84
CA PRO A 69 12.76 -35.41 14.37
C PRO A 69 11.79 -35.08 15.51
N THR A 70 11.48 -36.06 16.37
CA THR A 70 10.61 -35.88 17.54
C THR A 70 11.16 -34.89 18.57
N LYS A 71 12.48 -34.86 18.82
CA LYS A 71 13.07 -33.91 19.79
C LYS A 71 13.23 -32.51 19.22
N GLN A 72 13.52 -32.41 17.92
CA GLN A 72 13.54 -31.13 17.23
C GLN A 72 12.14 -30.51 17.16
N ALA A 73 11.13 -31.30 16.79
CA ALA A 73 9.74 -30.87 16.79
C ALA A 73 9.27 -30.44 18.19
N GLU A 74 9.56 -31.21 19.24
CA GLU A 74 9.23 -30.82 20.62
C GLU A 74 9.86 -29.47 21.02
N THR A 75 11.07 -29.18 20.52
CA THR A 75 11.74 -27.90 20.78
C THR A 75 11.03 -26.76 20.05
N ILE A 76 10.75 -26.91 18.75
CA ILE A 76 10.01 -25.93 17.94
C ILE A 76 8.62 -25.68 18.52
N SER A 77 7.89 -26.74 18.89
CA SER A 77 6.57 -26.64 19.52
C SER A 77 6.61 -25.84 20.82
N LYS A 78 7.65 -26.01 21.65
CA LYS A 78 7.81 -25.20 22.88
C LYS A 78 8.10 -23.74 22.54
N ASP A 79 8.93 -23.49 21.53
CA ASP A 79 9.29 -22.14 21.12
C ASP A 79 8.06 -21.41 20.57
N LEU A 80 7.21 -22.09 19.78
CA LEU A 80 5.89 -21.59 19.37
C LEU A 80 5.00 -21.30 20.58
N LYS A 81 4.74 -22.27 21.46
CA LYS A 81 3.84 -22.08 22.62
C LYS A 81 4.31 -20.98 23.58
N ASN A 82 5.62 -20.76 23.67
CA ASN A 82 6.20 -19.71 24.50
C ASN A 82 6.40 -18.37 23.78
N LYS A 83 5.99 -18.25 22.50
CA LYS A 83 6.21 -17.06 21.65
C LYS A 83 7.70 -16.68 21.54
N ASP A 84 8.61 -17.65 21.63
CA ASP A 84 10.06 -17.46 21.57
C ASP A 84 10.54 -17.46 20.10
N THR A 85 10.18 -16.40 19.38
CA THR A 85 10.47 -16.23 17.94
C THR A 85 11.97 -16.16 17.64
N ASP A 86 12.78 -15.67 18.58
CA ASP A 86 14.23 -15.63 18.47
C ASP A 86 14.85 -17.03 18.45
N ARG A 87 14.37 -17.94 19.32
CA ARG A 87 14.79 -19.35 19.29
C ARG A 87 14.16 -20.09 18.11
N LEU A 88 12.92 -19.78 17.75
CA LEU A 88 12.25 -20.34 16.57
C LEU A 88 13.09 -20.15 15.30
N ALA A 89 13.65 -18.95 15.10
CA ALA A 89 14.53 -18.63 13.95
C ALA A 89 15.73 -19.58 13.84
N SER A 90 16.24 -20.10 14.96
CA SER A 90 17.40 -21.01 14.98
C SER A 90 17.06 -22.47 14.65
N HIS A 91 15.77 -22.82 14.63
CA HIS A 91 15.28 -24.18 14.43
C HIS A 91 14.52 -24.37 13.12
N LEU A 92 14.03 -23.29 12.52
CA LEU A 92 13.38 -23.30 11.22
C LEU A 92 14.36 -22.93 10.10
N LYS A 93 14.01 -23.40 8.90
CA LYS A 93 14.70 -23.07 7.66
C LYS A 93 13.69 -22.69 6.59
N SER A 94 14.14 -22.04 5.52
CA SER A 94 13.36 -21.87 4.30
C SER A 94 14.27 -22.13 3.10
N ASN A 95 13.82 -23.00 2.19
CA ASN A 95 14.65 -23.62 1.15
C ASN A 95 16.02 -24.13 1.63
N GLY A 96 16.05 -24.70 2.85
CA GLY A 96 17.27 -25.24 3.45
C GLY A 96 18.22 -24.19 4.06
N GLU A 97 17.96 -22.91 3.88
CA GLU A 97 18.68 -21.79 4.50
C GLU A 97 18.07 -21.40 5.85
N ALA A 98 18.87 -20.83 6.74
CA ALA A 98 18.36 -20.34 8.02
C ALA A 98 17.46 -19.12 7.80
N ILE A 99 16.35 -19.04 8.53
CA ILE A 99 15.49 -17.86 8.51
C ILE A 99 16.02 -16.78 9.46
N SER A 100 15.69 -15.52 9.18
CA SER A 100 15.98 -14.40 10.06
C SER A 100 15.00 -14.35 11.25
N LYS A 101 15.36 -13.53 12.26
CA LYS A 101 14.48 -13.29 13.41
C LYS A 101 13.16 -12.62 13.02
N ASP A 102 13.20 -11.75 12.02
CA ASP A 102 12.00 -11.04 11.57
C ASP A 102 11.10 -11.96 10.75
N GLU A 103 11.65 -12.86 9.93
CA GLU A 103 10.90 -13.95 9.30
C GLU A 103 10.24 -14.87 10.34
N ALA A 104 10.95 -15.24 11.41
CA ALA A 104 10.38 -16.08 12.47
C ALA A 104 9.22 -15.39 13.22
N LYS A 105 9.29 -14.07 13.43
CA LYS A 105 8.17 -13.29 13.98
C LYS A 105 6.98 -13.27 13.01
N ALA A 106 7.23 -13.08 11.72
CA ALA A 106 6.20 -13.05 10.69
C ALA A 106 5.47 -14.41 10.57
N ILE A 107 6.21 -15.51 10.61
CA ILE A 107 5.65 -16.88 10.63
C ILE A 107 4.80 -17.08 11.89
N TYR A 108 5.30 -16.66 13.06
CA TYR A 108 4.52 -16.77 14.30
C TYR A 108 3.22 -15.96 14.22
N LYS A 109 3.28 -14.71 13.73
CA LYS A 109 2.11 -13.83 13.56
C LYS A 109 1.08 -14.49 12.65
N TYR A 110 1.51 -15.04 11.51
CA TYR A 110 0.65 -15.79 10.60
C TYR A 110 -0.06 -16.98 11.28
N ILE A 111 0.68 -17.78 12.06
CA ILE A 111 0.09 -18.90 12.81
C ILE A 111 -0.95 -18.41 13.84
N ASP A 112 -0.61 -17.36 14.60
CA ASP A 112 -1.42 -16.81 15.70
C ASP A 112 -2.72 -16.15 15.21
N GLU A 113 -2.69 -15.53 14.03
CA GLU A 113 -3.82 -14.81 13.44
C GLU A 113 -4.70 -15.72 12.55
N THR A 114 -4.11 -16.71 11.87
CA THR A 114 -4.86 -17.61 10.97
C THR A 114 -5.40 -18.84 11.68
N ASP A 115 -4.77 -19.28 12.77
CA ASP A 115 -5.07 -20.54 13.43
C ASP A 115 -4.64 -20.54 14.92
N SER A 116 -4.58 -21.70 15.55
CA SER A 116 -4.10 -21.89 16.91
C SER A 116 -2.63 -22.30 16.93
N VAL A 117 -1.81 -21.50 17.62
CA VAL A 117 -0.41 -21.84 17.94
C VAL A 117 -0.29 -23.21 18.60
N ASP A 118 -1.21 -23.55 19.51
CA ASP A 118 -1.23 -24.86 20.17
C ASP A 118 -1.51 -26.00 19.19
N ARG A 119 -2.49 -25.83 18.29
CA ARG A 119 -2.83 -26.83 17.27
C ARG A 119 -1.64 -27.11 16.36
N VAL A 120 -1.00 -26.06 15.83
CA VAL A 120 0.18 -26.18 14.95
C VAL A 120 1.36 -26.80 15.69
N ALA A 121 1.58 -26.40 16.94
CA ALA A 121 2.63 -26.98 17.77
C ALA A 121 2.41 -28.47 18.06
N ASP A 122 1.16 -28.91 18.26
CA ASP A 122 0.83 -30.32 18.50
C ASP A 122 0.86 -31.14 17.19
N GLU A 123 0.49 -30.52 16.06
CA GLU A 123 0.64 -31.12 14.73
C GLU A 123 2.11 -31.36 14.38
N LEU A 124 3.01 -30.39 14.62
CA LEU A 124 4.46 -30.57 14.48
C LEU A 124 4.98 -31.83 15.19
N GLN A 125 4.54 -32.08 16.42
CA GLN A 125 4.94 -33.28 17.18
C GLN A 125 4.37 -34.55 16.56
N SER A 126 3.10 -34.51 16.16
CA SER A 126 2.40 -35.63 15.54
C SER A 126 3.03 -36.00 14.18
N SER A 127 3.34 -35.00 13.36
CA SER A 127 4.03 -35.12 12.07
C SER A 127 5.42 -35.73 12.24
N ALA A 128 6.21 -35.24 13.21
CA ALA A 128 7.53 -35.80 13.50
C ALA A 128 7.47 -37.24 14.04
N LYS A 129 6.44 -37.58 14.84
CA LYS A 129 6.19 -38.94 15.31
C LYS A 129 5.83 -39.86 14.13
N ASN A 130 4.96 -39.41 13.23
CA ASN A 130 4.58 -40.16 12.02
C ASN A 130 5.79 -40.44 11.12
N ILE A 131 6.67 -39.47 10.91
CA ILE A 131 7.94 -39.66 10.18
C ILE A 131 8.77 -40.78 10.81
N LYS A 132 8.93 -40.75 12.13
CA LYS A 132 9.75 -41.73 12.87
C LYS A 132 9.13 -43.14 12.87
N GLU A 133 7.84 -43.26 13.16
CA GLU A 133 7.14 -44.55 13.30
C GLU A 133 6.91 -45.22 11.96
N ASN A 134 6.49 -44.46 10.95
CA ASN A 134 6.17 -44.98 9.63
C ASN A 134 7.35 -44.92 8.64
N LYS A 135 8.52 -44.42 9.08
CA LYS A 135 9.73 -44.25 8.26
C LYS A 135 9.46 -43.42 6.99
N LEU A 136 8.67 -42.36 7.12
CA LEU A 136 8.41 -41.43 6.02
C LEU A 136 9.64 -40.56 5.81
N ASN A 137 9.87 -40.13 4.57
CA ASN A 137 10.94 -39.18 4.25
C ASN A 137 10.54 -37.74 4.57
N GLU A 138 9.24 -37.45 4.48
CA GLU A 138 8.69 -36.13 4.71
C GLU A 138 7.27 -36.16 5.27
N HIS A 139 6.86 -35.08 5.92
CA HIS A 139 5.47 -34.81 6.28
C HIS A 139 5.26 -33.30 6.46
N ALA A 140 4.13 -32.80 5.96
CA ALA A 140 3.75 -31.40 6.08
C ALA A 140 3.02 -31.13 7.42
N VAL A 141 3.06 -29.87 7.83
CA VAL A 141 2.25 -29.29 8.90
C VAL A 141 1.47 -28.13 8.27
N THR A 142 0.16 -28.08 8.49
CA THR A 142 -0.69 -27.07 7.86
C THR A 142 -1.17 -25.99 8.83
N VAL A 143 -1.54 -24.85 8.27
CA VAL A 143 -2.28 -23.75 8.92
C VAL A 143 -3.49 -23.48 8.04
N GLY A 144 -4.70 -23.74 8.55
CA GLY A 144 -5.86 -23.92 7.67
C GLY A 144 -5.57 -24.98 6.59
N ASP A 145 -5.79 -24.60 5.32
CA ASP A 145 -5.52 -25.45 4.15
C ASP A 145 -4.10 -25.27 3.58
N THR A 146 -3.30 -24.36 4.15
CA THR A 146 -1.96 -24.02 3.65
C THR A 146 -0.91 -24.92 4.27
N SER A 147 -0.09 -25.57 3.44
CA SER A 147 1.11 -26.27 3.91
C SER A 147 2.17 -25.26 4.35
N LEU A 148 2.41 -25.16 5.66
CA LEU A 148 3.34 -24.18 6.22
C LEU A 148 4.75 -24.75 6.39
N ILE A 149 4.88 -25.86 7.12
CA ILE A 149 6.18 -26.44 7.47
C ILE A 149 6.28 -27.86 6.93
N ASN A 150 7.29 -28.11 6.10
CA ASN A 150 7.67 -29.44 5.64
C ASN A 150 8.81 -29.98 6.49
N ILE A 151 8.59 -31.10 7.16
CA ILE A 151 9.62 -31.82 7.92
C ILE A 151 10.24 -32.86 7.00
N THR A 152 11.53 -32.77 6.69
CA THR A 152 12.20 -33.64 5.72
C THR A 152 13.51 -34.22 6.28
N GLU A 153 13.80 -35.51 6.01
CA GLU A 153 15.10 -36.11 6.28
C GLU A 153 16.15 -35.58 5.30
N ASP A 154 17.13 -34.83 5.80
CA ASP A 154 18.20 -34.18 5.02
C ASP A 154 19.54 -34.90 5.23
N GLY A 155 19.62 -36.13 4.74
CA GLY A 155 20.86 -36.90 4.75
C GLY A 155 21.41 -37.16 6.16
N LYS A 156 22.73 -37.02 6.33
CA LYS A 156 23.42 -37.35 7.59
C LYS A 156 24.30 -36.23 8.11
N LYS A 157 24.04 -35.80 9.36
CA LYS A 157 24.93 -34.93 10.14
C LYS A 157 26.17 -35.72 10.57
N TRP A 158 27.34 -35.18 10.26
CA TRP A 158 28.66 -35.79 10.53
C TRP A 158 28.83 -37.21 9.96
N GLY A 159 28.07 -37.56 8.91
CA GLY A 159 28.15 -38.86 8.23
C GLY A 159 27.49 -40.03 8.96
N ILE A 160 26.98 -39.86 10.18
CA ILE A 160 26.44 -40.97 10.99
C ILE A 160 25.03 -40.73 11.53
N PHE A 161 24.65 -39.50 11.90
CA PHE A 161 23.34 -39.21 12.48
C PHE A 161 22.39 -38.73 11.38
N LYS A 162 21.16 -39.24 11.35
CA LYS A 162 20.13 -38.67 10.48
C LYS A 162 19.93 -37.20 10.83
N ASN A 163 19.82 -36.36 9.81
CA ASN A 163 19.51 -34.95 9.97
C ASN A 163 18.10 -34.68 9.46
N TYR A 164 17.41 -33.74 10.10
CA TYR A 164 16.07 -33.34 9.71
C TYR A 164 16.02 -31.83 9.60
N ILE A 165 15.28 -31.33 8.61
CA ILE A 165 15.04 -29.91 8.38
C ILE A 165 13.54 -29.65 8.52
N PHE A 166 13.21 -28.55 9.18
CA PHE A 166 11.85 -28.02 9.27
C PHE A 166 11.78 -26.80 8.35
N ASN A 167 11.32 -27.04 7.12
CA ASN A 167 11.36 -26.07 6.04
C ASN A 167 10.02 -25.34 5.92
N VAL A 168 10.03 -24.04 6.16
CA VAL A 168 8.88 -23.16 5.91
C VAL A 168 8.78 -22.90 4.42
N ASN A 169 7.61 -23.14 3.85
CA ASN A 169 7.35 -22.90 2.43
C ASN A 169 7.41 -21.41 2.12
N LYS A 170 7.76 -21.09 0.87
CA LYS A 170 7.81 -19.72 0.37
C LYS A 170 6.71 -19.48 -0.64
N GLU A 171 6.20 -18.27 -0.65
CA GLU A 171 5.25 -17.79 -1.63
C GLU A 171 5.80 -16.53 -2.33
N PRO A 172 5.61 -16.39 -3.65
CA PRO A 172 6.00 -15.20 -4.38
C PRO A 172 5.07 -14.04 -3.99
N VAL A 173 5.64 -12.94 -3.51
CA VAL A 173 4.87 -11.75 -3.16
C VAL A 173 4.87 -10.77 -4.31
N SER A 174 3.68 -10.33 -4.71
CA SER A 174 3.50 -9.34 -5.76
C SER A 174 3.20 -7.96 -5.19
N ILE A 175 3.53 -6.91 -5.95
CA ILE A 175 3.21 -5.54 -5.59
C ILE A 175 2.79 -4.74 -6.81
N THR A 176 1.82 -3.86 -6.63
CA THR A 176 1.39 -2.87 -7.63
C THR A 176 1.49 -1.50 -6.99
N SER A 177 2.05 -0.54 -7.71
CA SER A 177 2.16 0.86 -7.27
C SER A 177 1.20 1.73 -8.06
N GLU A 178 0.59 2.68 -7.39
CA GLU A 178 -0.30 3.69 -7.99
C GLU A 178 0.47 4.79 -8.73
N GLU A 179 1.79 4.83 -8.57
CA GLU A 179 2.69 5.79 -9.21
C GLU A 179 4.05 5.16 -9.57
N ASP A 180 4.82 5.88 -10.38
CA ASP A 180 6.22 5.52 -10.66
C ASP A 180 7.08 5.76 -9.41
N THR A 181 7.70 4.70 -8.88
CA THR A 181 8.46 4.81 -7.62
C THR A 181 9.65 3.87 -7.56
N THR A 182 10.61 4.18 -6.68
CA THR A 182 11.69 3.27 -6.29
C THR A 182 11.56 2.92 -4.82
N LEU A 183 11.29 1.65 -4.54
CA LEU A 183 11.27 1.10 -3.19
C LEU A 183 12.66 0.62 -2.78
N SER A 184 13.01 0.83 -1.53
CA SER A 184 14.19 0.28 -0.87
C SER A 184 13.77 -0.34 0.45
N TYR A 185 13.92 -1.66 0.60
CA TYR A 185 13.57 -2.38 1.83
C TYR A 185 14.66 -3.35 2.23
N LYS A 186 14.65 -3.79 3.48
CA LYS A 186 15.64 -4.73 4.04
C LYS A 186 14.99 -6.09 4.29
N LEU A 187 15.57 -7.13 3.71
CA LEU A 187 15.19 -8.53 3.94
C LEU A 187 16.47 -9.34 4.19
N ASN A 188 16.51 -10.13 5.27
CA ASN A 188 17.65 -11.01 5.60
C ASN A 188 19.01 -10.28 5.60
N ASP A 189 19.05 -9.13 6.26
CA ASP A 189 20.20 -8.23 6.31
C ASP A 189 20.68 -7.64 4.97
N LYS A 190 20.00 -7.96 3.87
CA LYS A 190 20.26 -7.43 2.53
C LYS A 190 19.29 -6.31 2.21
N THR A 191 19.82 -5.18 1.75
CA THR A 191 19.00 -4.10 1.21
C THR A 191 18.70 -4.39 -0.26
N THR A 192 17.42 -4.40 -0.60
CA THR A 192 16.93 -4.61 -1.97
C THR A 192 16.29 -3.33 -2.46
N GLN A 193 16.57 -2.97 -3.71
CA GLN A 193 15.91 -1.85 -4.40
C GLN A 193 15.09 -2.34 -5.58
N VAL A 194 13.85 -1.89 -5.66
CA VAL A 194 12.90 -2.27 -6.70
C VAL A 194 12.30 -1.01 -7.30
N LYS A 195 12.49 -0.83 -8.61
CA LYS A 195 11.73 0.16 -9.38
C LYS A 195 10.36 -0.41 -9.75
N LEU A 196 9.32 0.34 -9.46
CA LEU A 196 7.93 0.08 -9.79
C LEU A 196 7.44 1.10 -10.81
N LYS A 197 6.47 0.68 -11.61
CA LYS A 197 5.80 1.52 -12.61
C LYS A 197 4.32 1.57 -12.26
N GLN A 198 3.72 2.74 -12.46
CA GLN A 198 2.30 2.97 -12.20
C GLN A 198 1.43 1.89 -12.86
N GLY A 199 0.53 1.29 -12.08
CA GLY A 199 -0.43 0.28 -12.52
C GLY A 199 0.19 -1.03 -13.04
N LYS A 200 1.50 -1.26 -12.82
CA LYS A 200 2.17 -2.49 -13.23
C LYS A 200 2.52 -3.34 -12.01
N THR A 201 1.96 -4.54 -11.98
CA THR A 201 2.30 -5.55 -10.98
C THR A 201 3.71 -6.10 -11.21
N LYS A 202 4.46 -6.28 -10.12
CA LYS A 202 5.80 -6.85 -10.13
C LYS A 202 5.98 -7.77 -8.93
N THR A 203 6.71 -8.87 -9.11
CA THR A 203 7.12 -9.72 -7.98
C THR A 203 8.23 -9.04 -7.19
N LEU A 204 8.08 -8.93 -5.87
CA LEU A 204 9.08 -8.41 -4.94
C LEU A 204 10.20 -9.43 -4.71
N ASP A 205 9.84 -10.59 -4.16
CA ASP A 205 10.71 -11.74 -3.87
C ASP A 205 9.84 -12.94 -3.46
N ASP A 206 10.48 -14.09 -3.20
CA ASP A 206 9.87 -15.26 -2.57
C ASP A 206 10.09 -15.20 -1.05
N PHE A 207 9.01 -14.99 -0.30
CA PHE A 207 9.04 -14.86 1.15
C PHE A 207 8.58 -16.15 1.83
N PRO A 208 9.20 -16.58 2.94
CA PRO A 208 8.58 -17.60 3.79
C PRO A 208 7.15 -17.19 4.14
N ILE A 209 6.22 -18.14 4.23
CA ILE A 209 4.83 -17.82 4.57
C ILE A 209 4.78 -17.10 5.92
N GLY A 210 4.17 -15.92 5.97
CA GLY A 210 4.17 -15.07 7.15
C GLY A 210 3.42 -13.76 6.95
N ILE A 211 3.23 -13.02 8.05
CA ILE A 211 2.69 -11.65 8.04
C ILE A 211 3.82 -10.68 8.38
N TYR A 212 4.18 -9.79 7.46
CA TYR A 212 5.38 -8.96 7.51
C TYR A 212 5.08 -7.46 7.53
N ASP A 213 5.82 -6.73 8.37
CA ASP A 213 5.94 -5.27 8.31
C ASP A 213 7.41 -4.91 8.00
N LEU A 214 7.74 -4.85 6.72
CA LEU A 214 9.11 -4.59 6.27
C LEU A 214 9.39 -3.10 6.26
N LYS A 215 10.32 -2.65 7.10
CA LYS A 215 10.79 -1.25 7.05
C LYS A 215 11.33 -0.93 5.67
N ALA A 216 10.79 0.13 5.08
CA ALA A 216 11.10 0.53 3.72
C ALA A 216 11.17 2.05 3.58
N THR A 217 11.84 2.47 2.52
CA THR A 217 11.85 3.85 2.04
C THR A 217 11.34 3.85 0.60
N GLN A 218 10.33 4.65 0.32
CA GLN A 218 9.82 4.94 -1.01
C GLN A 218 10.49 6.21 -1.54
N LYS A 219 10.86 6.21 -2.82
CA LYS A 219 11.34 7.40 -3.52
C LYS A 219 10.45 7.67 -4.73
N VAL A 220 9.69 8.75 -4.65
CA VAL A 220 8.87 9.32 -5.74
C VAL A 220 9.56 10.61 -6.17
N ASP A 221 9.90 10.72 -7.44
CA ASP A 221 10.72 11.81 -7.99
C ASP A 221 12.00 12.08 -7.18
N ASN A 222 12.07 13.24 -6.53
CA ASN A 222 13.19 13.64 -5.67
C ASN A 222 12.86 13.59 -4.17
N LYS A 223 11.64 13.20 -3.80
CA LYS A 223 11.18 13.07 -2.41
C LYS A 223 11.37 11.63 -1.91
N LYS A 224 11.53 11.48 -0.59
CA LYS A 224 11.69 10.19 0.07
C LYS A 224 10.72 10.10 1.24
N PHE A 225 10.06 8.95 1.35
CA PHE A 225 9.07 8.67 2.39
C PHE A 225 9.45 7.38 3.09
N ASP A 226 9.56 7.44 4.42
CA ASP A 226 9.80 6.25 5.24
C ASP A 226 8.46 5.63 5.66
N GLY A 227 8.42 4.31 5.69
CA GLY A 227 7.20 3.57 5.95
C GLY A 227 7.44 2.08 6.04
N VAL A 228 6.39 1.31 5.76
CA VAL A 228 6.43 -0.14 5.75
C VAL A 228 5.84 -0.70 4.46
N ILE A 229 6.40 -1.82 4.02
CA ILE A 229 5.73 -2.71 3.07
C ILE A 229 5.04 -3.75 3.93
N HIS A 230 3.71 -3.70 3.97
CA HIS A 230 2.87 -4.65 4.69
C HIS A 230 2.58 -5.84 3.78
N ILE A 231 2.71 -7.06 4.29
CA ILE A 231 2.42 -8.29 3.56
C ILE A 231 1.62 -9.19 4.49
N ASP A 232 0.37 -9.47 4.15
CA ASP A 232 -0.47 -10.39 4.90
C ASP A 232 -0.85 -11.60 4.04
N MET A 233 -0.07 -12.68 4.15
CA MET A 233 -0.31 -13.93 3.43
C MET A 233 -1.49 -14.75 3.98
N SER A 234 -2.17 -14.30 5.04
CA SER A 234 -3.45 -14.88 5.46
C SER A 234 -4.59 -14.42 4.54
N GLU A 235 -4.48 -13.21 4.01
CA GLU A 235 -5.44 -12.62 3.09
C GLU A 235 -5.02 -12.83 1.62
N SER A 236 -3.77 -12.50 1.27
CA SER A 236 -3.27 -12.58 -0.10
C SER A 236 -1.75 -12.58 -0.22
N ASN A 237 -1.21 -13.03 -1.35
CA ASN A 237 0.22 -12.93 -1.66
C ASN A 237 0.60 -11.59 -2.32
N SER A 238 -0.06 -10.49 -1.91
CA SER A 238 0.28 -9.13 -2.32
C SER A 238 0.81 -8.29 -1.17
N ALA A 239 1.58 -7.27 -1.53
CA ALA A 239 2.16 -6.31 -0.62
C ALA A 239 1.49 -4.95 -0.76
N ASP A 240 1.21 -4.32 0.39
CA ASP A 240 0.63 -2.98 0.49
C ASP A 240 1.68 -1.97 0.93
N LEU A 241 1.61 -0.76 0.37
CA LEU A 241 2.56 0.31 0.62
C LEU A 241 2.00 1.30 1.63
N GLN A 242 2.52 1.27 2.86
CA GLN A 242 2.08 2.14 3.94
C GLN A 242 3.19 3.15 4.27
N PHE A 243 3.23 4.25 3.50
CA PHE A 243 4.21 5.32 3.68
C PHE A 243 3.59 6.56 4.30
N LYS A 244 4.35 7.21 5.19
CA LYS A 244 3.92 8.47 5.79
C LYS A 244 4.07 9.59 4.76
N GLN A 245 2.96 9.93 4.10
CA GLN A 245 2.88 10.98 3.09
C GLN A 245 1.50 11.63 3.13
N LYS A 246 1.41 12.89 2.73
CA LYS A 246 0.11 13.54 2.50
C LYS A 246 -0.30 13.34 1.05
N ARG A 247 -1.53 12.87 0.89
CA ARG A 247 -2.28 12.85 -0.36
C ARG A 247 -3.63 13.49 -0.08
N PHE A 248 -4.12 14.29 -1.01
CA PHE A 248 -5.41 14.96 -0.83
C PHE A 248 -6.12 15.18 -2.15
N THR A 249 -7.44 15.14 -2.11
CA THR A 249 -8.32 15.66 -3.15
C THR A 249 -8.80 17.06 -2.77
N VAL A 250 -9.33 17.78 -3.75
CA VAL A 250 -9.89 19.12 -3.53
C VAL A 250 -11.33 19.11 -4.00
N SER A 251 -12.22 19.62 -3.15
CA SER A 251 -13.63 19.86 -3.46
C SER A 251 -13.90 21.37 -3.42
N ILE A 252 -14.71 21.85 -4.36
CA ILE A 252 -15.15 23.25 -4.41
C ILE A 252 -16.58 23.33 -3.88
N ASP A 253 -16.78 24.14 -2.85
CA ASP A 253 -18.10 24.47 -2.30
C ASP A 253 -18.45 25.90 -2.72
N SER A 254 -19.14 26.00 -3.85
CA SER A 254 -19.69 27.24 -4.39
C SER A 254 -20.79 26.96 -5.41
N SER A 255 -21.85 27.76 -5.38
CA SER A 255 -22.91 27.74 -6.40
C SER A 255 -22.73 28.79 -7.50
N PHE A 256 -21.80 29.74 -7.31
CA PHE A 256 -21.61 30.91 -8.19
C PHE A 256 -20.20 30.97 -8.79
N ALA A 257 -19.30 30.07 -8.39
CA ALA A 257 -18.01 29.95 -9.06
C ALA A 257 -18.21 29.48 -10.50
N ASP A 258 -17.56 30.17 -11.44
CA ASP A 258 -17.50 29.74 -12.82
C ASP A 258 -16.44 28.63 -12.97
N SER A 259 -16.92 27.44 -13.34
CA SER A 259 -16.13 26.23 -13.57
C SER A 259 -15.08 26.43 -14.66
N ASP A 260 -15.39 27.17 -15.73
CA ASP A 260 -14.52 27.32 -16.89
C ASP A 260 -13.28 28.19 -16.58
N SER A 261 -13.42 29.09 -15.60
CA SER A 261 -12.33 29.95 -15.12
C SER A 261 -11.69 29.46 -13.82
N LEU A 262 -12.13 28.32 -13.29
CA LEU A 262 -11.67 27.81 -12.01
C LEU A 262 -10.22 27.32 -12.08
N LYS A 263 -9.42 27.77 -11.13
CA LYS A 263 -7.98 27.47 -11.05
C LYS A 263 -7.59 27.11 -9.65
N LEU A 264 -7.01 25.92 -9.48
CA LEU A 264 -6.46 25.46 -8.21
C LEU A 264 -5.01 25.91 -8.06
N TYR A 265 -4.63 26.33 -6.85
CA TYR A 265 -3.28 26.66 -6.47
C TYR A 265 -2.84 25.85 -5.26
N ILE A 266 -1.68 25.21 -5.37
CA ILE A 266 -1.01 24.50 -4.28
C ILE A 266 0.33 25.17 -4.01
N ASN A 267 0.52 25.68 -2.78
CA ASN A 267 1.67 26.48 -2.38
C ASN A 267 1.95 27.65 -3.35
N GLY A 268 0.88 28.27 -3.87
CA GLY A 268 0.93 29.39 -4.80
C GLY A 268 1.23 29.02 -6.26
N ASN A 269 1.38 27.74 -6.60
CA ASN A 269 1.54 27.29 -7.99
C ASN A 269 0.20 26.81 -8.56
N GLU A 270 -0.20 27.37 -9.70
CA GLU A 270 -1.38 26.94 -10.47
C GLU A 270 -1.24 25.47 -10.90
N GLN A 271 -2.28 24.68 -10.69
CA GLN A 271 -2.34 23.27 -11.11
C GLN A 271 -3.06 23.18 -12.45
N SER A 272 -2.33 22.83 -13.52
CA SER A 272 -2.87 22.77 -14.88
C SER A 272 -3.88 21.64 -15.10
N ASP A 273 -3.78 20.59 -14.28
CA ASP A 273 -4.53 19.35 -14.44
C ASP A 273 -5.74 19.31 -13.49
N PHE A 274 -6.13 20.47 -12.94
CA PHE A 274 -7.30 20.58 -12.09
C PHE A 274 -8.57 20.64 -12.95
N ASP A 275 -9.50 19.76 -12.64
CA ASP A 275 -10.86 19.71 -13.16
C ASP A 275 -11.77 19.41 -11.96
N GLU A 276 -12.73 20.28 -11.67
CA GLU A 276 -13.61 20.13 -10.51
C GLU A 276 -14.55 18.91 -10.61
N TYR A 277 -14.74 18.37 -11.81
CA TYR A 277 -15.56 17.18 -12.04
C TYR A 277 -14.74 15.89 -11.94
N GLU A 278 -13.40 15.99 -11.90
CA GLU A 278 -12.50 14.85 -11.72
C GLU A 278 -11.92 14.81 -10.30
N SER A 279 -12.01 13.64 -9.67
CA SER A 279 -11.36 13.38 -8.38
C SER A 279 -9.86 13.17 -8.60
N VAL A 280 -9.09 14.24 -8.68
CA VAL A 280 -7.64 14.21 -8.84
C VAL A 280 -6.95 14.20 -7.47
N THR A 281 -6.16 13.15 -7.20
CA THR A 281 -5.33 13.07 -5.98
C THR A 281 -4.02 13.84 -6.16
N TYR A 282 -3.79 14.85 -5.33
CA TYR A 282 -2.55 15.62 -5.27
C TYR A 282 -1.57 15.03 -4.26
N GLY A 283 -0.31 14.91 -4.66
CA GLY A 283 0.76 14.38 -3.82
C GLY A 283 1.76 13.53 -4.60
N PRO A 284 2.71 12.87 -3.92
CA PRO A 284 2.85 12.83 -2.46
C PRO A 284 3.66 14.01 -1.86
N TYR A 285 3.26 14.45 -0.67
CA TYR A 285 3.99 15.47 0.13
C TYR A 285 4.49 14.91 1.46
N ALA A 286 5.58 15.48 1.99
CA ALA A 286 6.11 15.02 3.27
C ALA A 286 5.15 15.32 4.43
N PRO A 287 5.08 14.49 5.49
CA PRO A 287 4.14 14.70 6.60
C PRO A 287 4.30 16.05 7.32
N ASP A 288 5.51 16.59 7.33
CA ASP A 288 5.89 17.88 7.92
C ASP A 288 5.86 19.04 6.92
N GLU A 289 5.62 18.77 5.64
CA GLU A 289 5.48 19.80 4.60
C GLU A 289 4.19 20.60 4.85
N LYS A 290 4.34 21.92 4.92
CA LYS A 290 3.18 22.83 4.94
C LYS A 290 2.65 22.96 3.52
N ILE A 291 1.37 22.67 3.35
CA ILE A 291 0.67 22.72 2.07
C ILE A 291 -0.51 23.67 2.24
N GLU A 292 -0.45 24.80 1.55
CA GLU A 292 -1.55 25.76 1.45
C GLU A 292 -2.26 25.55 0.11
N VAL A 293 -3.58 25.40 0.16
CA VAL A 293 -4.43 25.13 -1.01
C VAL A 293 -5.51 26.20 -1.09
N TYR A 294 -5.73 26.77 -2.28
CA TYR A 294 -6.82 27.69 -2.56
C TYR A 294 -7.16 27.67 -4.05
N ALA A 295 -8.35 28.13 -4.40
CA ALA A 295 -8.81 28.27 -5.76
C ALA A 295 -9.13 29.73 -6.10
N THR A 296 -9.13 30.04 -7.39
CA THR A 296 -9.67 31.29 -7.92
C THR A 296 -10.64 31.00 -9.04
N THR A 297 -11.65 31.84 -9.20
CA THR A 297 -12.59 31.85 -10.34
C THR A 297 -12.72 33.28 -10.84
N GLU A 298 -13.12 33.47 -12.09
CA GLU A 298 -13.38 34.77 -12.69
C GLU A 298 -14.86 34.86 -13.06
N VAL A 299 -15.56 35.84 -12.47
CA VAL A 299 -16.98 36.11 -12.76
C VAL A 299 -17.06 37.55 -13.22
N GLU A 300 -17.67 37.81 -14.38
CA GLU A 300 -17.80 39.14 -14.99
C GLU A 300 -16.48 39.95 -14.98
N GLY A 301 -15.38 39.29 -15.39
CA GLY A 301 -14.05 39.87 -15.49
C GLY A 301 -13.35 40.18 -14.16
N LYS A 302 -13.95 39.84 -13.02
CA LYS A 302 -13.36 40.00 -11.68
C LYS A 302 -12.98 38.66 -11.10
N GLN A 303 -11.75 38.59 -10.60
CA GLN A 303 -11.24 37.41 -9.93
C GLN A 303 -11.72 37.35 -8.47
N PHE A 304 -12.24 36.19 -8.08
CA PHE A 304 -12.57 35.82 -6.71
C PHE A 304 -11.63 34.72 -6.23
N LYS A 305 -11.43 34.67 -4.91
CA LYS A 305 -10.53 33.71 -4.25
C LYS A 305 -11.30 32.97 -3.17
N SER A 306 -11.11 31.66 -3.10
CA SER A 306 -11.70 30.82 -2.05
C SER A 306 -11.05 31.05 -0.67
N SER A 307 -11.53 30.31 0.33
CA SER A 307 -10.77 30.03 1.55
C SER A 307 -9.37 29.47 1.23
N VAL A 308 -8.43 29.70 2.13
CA VAL A 308 -7.08 29.12 2.06
C VAL A 308 -6.98 28.05 3.14
N GLU A 309 -6.92 26.80 2.70
CA GLU A 309 -6.86 25.65 3.59
C GLU A 309 -5.44 25.10 3.72
N ASN A 310 -5.11 24.63 4.92
CA ASN A 310 -3.85 23.94 5.18
C ASN A 310 -4.08 22.43 5.23
N VAL A 311 -3.33 21.67 4.42
CA VAL A 311 -3.47 20.20 4.41
C VAL A 311 -2.85 19.63 5.67
N SER A 312 -3.70 19.01 6.49
CA SER A 312 -3.31 18.33 7.71
C SER A 312 -2.43 17.11 7.43
N SER A 313 -1.79 16.56 8.46
CA SER A 313 -1.19 15.23 8.33
C SER A 313 -2.31 14.19 8.36
N PRO A 314 -2.21 13.09 7.58
CA PRO A 314 -3.22 12.04 7.61
C PRO A 314 -3.33 11.46 9.02
N ASN A 315 -4.56 11.13 9.43
CA ASN A 315 -4.79 10.29 10.59
C ASN A 315 -4.31 8.85 10.27
N ASP A 316 -4.06 8.04 11.30
CA ASP A 316 -3.55 6.66 11.10
C ASP A 316 -4.47 5.77 10.24
N ASP A 317 -5.73 6.18 10.00
CA ASP A 317 -6.78 5.45 9.28
C ASP A 317 -7.22 6.10 7.94
N GLU A 318 -6.62 7.22 7.49
CA GLU A 318 -7.00 7.93 6.26
C GLU A 318 -5.87 7.94 5.23
N ASP A 319 -6.10 7.30 4.07
CA ASP A 319 -5.14 7.27 2.95
C ASP A 319 -5.11 8.59 2.14
N GLU A 320 -6.22 9.35 2.19
CA GLU A 320 -6.40 10.59 1.46
C GLU A 320 -7.24 11.59 2.27
N ILE A 321 -6.87 12.87 2.20
CA ILE A 321 -7.56 13.99 2.87
C ILE A 321 -8.43 14.73 1.85
N ASP A 322 -9.69 14.98 2.15
CA ASP A 322 -10.51 15.90 1.34
C ASP A 322 -10.30 17.35 1.82
N VAL A 323 -9.93 18.24 0.90
CA VAL A 323 -9.74 19.67 1.16
C VAL A 323 -10.88 20.44 0.51
N ALA A 324 -11.87 20.81 1.32
CA ALA A 324 -12.99 21.63 0.89
C ALA A 324 -12.60 23.12 0.84
N LEU A 325 -12.76 23.74 -0.32
CA LEU A 325 -12.53 25.17 -0.54
C LEU A 325 -13.86 25.88 -0.75
N THR A 326 -14.14 26.89 0.07
CA THR A 326 -15.40 27.66 0.00
C THR A 326 -15.17 29.01 -0.65
N PHE A 327 -16.07 29.44 -1.54
CA PHE A 327 -16.12 30.82 -2.01
C PHE A 327 -17.13 31.65 -1.19
N ASP A 328 -16.93 32.97 -1.18
CA ASP A 328 -17.93 33.91 -0.64
C ASP A 328 -19.00 34.13 -1.72
N ASP A 329 -19.93 33.18 -1.80
CA ASP A 329 -21.01 33.14 -2.80
C ASP A 329 -21.88 34.41 -2.77
N ASP A 330 -22.13 34.95 -1.56
CA ASP A 330 -22.85 36.22 -1.39
C ASP A 330 -22.10 37.36 -2.09
N ALA A 331 -20.78 37.44 -1.93
CA ALA A 331 -19.96 38.47 -2.57
C ALA A 331 -19.82 38.30 -4.09
N ILE A 332 -19.93 37.08 -4.61
CA ILE A 332 -19.93 36.79 -6.04
C ILE A 332 -21.28 37.21 -6.64
N SER A 333 -22.39 36.72 -6.09
CA SER A 333 -23.75 37.08 -6.51
C SER A 333 -23.97 38.59 -6.46
N ASP A 334 -23.56 39.26 -5.38
CA ASP A 334 -23.65 40.71 -5.23
C ASP A 334 -22.86 41.48 -6.30
N TYR A 335 -21.82 40.89 -6.88
CA TYR A 335 -21.02 41.52 -7.92
C TYR A 335 -21.63 41.28 -9.29
N GLU A 336 -22.10 40.06 -9.56
CA GLU A 336 -22.81 39.70 -10.79
C GLU A 336 -24.05 40.58 -10.96
N ASP A 337 -24.90 40.71 -9.93
CA ASP A 337 -26.07 41.59 -9.93
C ASP A 337 -25.70 43.05 -10.25
N LYS A 338 -24.59 43.55 -9.68
CA LYS A 338 -24.11 44.92 -9.95
C LYS A 338 -23.59 45.10 -11.37
N MET A 339 -23.03 44.06 -11.99
CA MET A 339 -22.56 44.11 -13.37
C MET A 339 -23.76 44.08 -14.32
N ILE A 340 -24.78 43.27 -14.04
CA ILE A 340 -26.05 43.25 -14.78
C ILE A 340 -26.75 44.62 -14.71
N GLU A 341 -26.88 45.22 -13.52
CA GLU A 341 -27.45 46.56 -13.36
C GLU A 341 -26.67 47.61 -14.16
N LYS A 342 -25.34 47.51 -14.16
CA LYS A 342 -24.47 48.46 -14.87
C LYS A 342 -24.52 48.28 -16.39
N GLU A 343 -24.67 47.05 -16.88
CA GLU A 343 -24.88 46.78 -18.30
C GLU A 343 -26.24 47.31 -18.74
N ALA A 344 -27.29 47.07 -17.95
CA ALA A 344 -28.63 47.64 -18.18
C ALA A 344 -28.63 49.18 -18.18
N ASP A 345 -27.89 49.82 -17.26
CA ASP A 345 -27.72 51.28 -17.25
C ASP A 345 -26.84 51.81 -18.40
N SER A 346 -26.02 50.94 -19.03
CA SER A 346 -25.15 51.32 -20.15
C SER A 346 -25.75 51.05 -21.53
N ASP A 347 -26.76 50.18 -21.59
CA ASP A 347 -27.53 49.86 -22.80
C ASP A 347 -28.77 50.75 -22.98
N ASP A 348 -28.99 51.73 -22.09
CA ASP A 348 -30.05 52.74 -22.18
C ASP A 348 -29.85 53.75 -23.35
N ASP A 349 -28.98 53.42 -24.31
CA ASP A 349 -28.79 54.13 -25.58
C ASP A 349 -29.05 53.26 -26.84
N ASN A 350 -29.53 51.99 -26.75
CA ASN A 350 -30.08 51.28 -27.92
C ASN A 350 -31.00 50.08 -27.59
N ASP A 351 -32.29 50.37 -27.64
CA ASP A 351 -33.37 49.63 -28.33
C ASP A 351 -33.51 48.09 -28.20
N SER A 352 -34.67 47.74 -27.61
CA SER A 352 -35.54 46.57 -27.84
C SER A 352 -35.02 45.15 -27.54
N THR A 353 -35.63 44.49 -26.52
CA THR A 353 -36.70 43.50 -26.80
C THR A 353 -37.40 42.97 -25.53
N SER A 354 -38.73 43.14 -25.54
CA SER A 354 -39.82 42.22 -25.15
C SER A 354 -39.65 41.22 -23.99
N ASN A 355 -40.49 41.36 -22.95
CA ASN A 355 -41.65 40.46 -22.79
C ASN A 355 -42.66 40.91 -21.72
N SER A 356 -43.93 40.90 -22.15
CA SER A 356 -45.17 40.55 -21.45
C SER A 356 -45.34 40.95 -19.97
N ASP A 357 -45.88 42.14 -19.76
CA ASP A 357 -47.04 42.46 -18.88
C ASP A 357 -47.12 43.98 -18.66
N GLU A 358 -46.77 44.76 -19.70
CA GLU A 358 -46.73 46.21 -19.59
C GLU A 358 -48.11 46.78 -19.91
N LYS A 359 -48.67 47.48 -18.93
CA LYS A 359 -49.97 48.15 -19.05
C LYS A 359 -49.95 49.14 -20.23
N VAL A 360 -51.01 49.17 -21.04
CA VAL A 360 -51.11 50.12 -22.17
C VAL A 360 -51.13 51.56 -21.66
N THR A 361 -50.13 52.33 -22.07
CA THR A 361 -49.95 53.76 -21.77
C THR A 361 -50.01 54.59 -23.05
N ARG A 362 -50.03 55.91 -22.92
CA ARG A 362 -50.00 56.81 -24.07
C ARG A 362 -48.74 56.62 -24.91
N ASP A 363 -47.63 56.28 -24.27
CA ASP A 363 -46.31 56.28 -24.89
C ASP A 363 -46.07 54.99 -25.68
N ASN A 364 -46.71 53.87 -25.30
CA ASN A 364 -46.56 52.56 -25.96
C ASN A 364 -47.75 52.11 -26.82
N VAL A 365 -48.84 52.89 -26.89
CA VAL A 365 -50.07 52.50 -27.60
C VAL A 365 -49.87 52.34 -29.11
N ILE A 366 -48.99 53.14 -29.72
CA ILE A 366 -48.67 53.01 -31.15
C ILE A 366 -47.86 51.73 -31.38
N ASP A 367 -46.89 51.45 -30.52
CA ASP A 367 -46.06 50.24 -30.61
C ASP A 367 -46.91 48.96 -30.53
N LYS A 368 -47.99 48.97 -29.74
CA LYS A 368 -48.95 47.85 -29.71
C LYS A 368 -49.64 47.64 -31.06
N VAL A 369 -50.03 48.70 -31.73
CA VAL A 369 -50.67 48.59 -33.06
C VAL A 369 -49.64 48.17 -34.11
N GLU A 370 -48.42 48.70 -34.10
CA GLU A 370 -47.38 48.31 -35.05
C GLU A 370 -46.92 46.86 -34.87
N SER A 371 -46.91 46.37 -33.62
CA SER A 371 -46.71 44.95 -33.32
C SER A 371 -47.82 44.08 -33.91
N TYR A 372 -49.08 44.49 -33.73
CA TYR A 372 -50.25 43.80 -34.27
C TYR A 372 -50.26 43.77 -35.81
N GLU A 373 -49.97 44.89 -36.46
CA GLU A 373 -49.85 45.01 -37.94
C GLU A 373 -48.61 44.27 -38.48
N GLY A 374 -47.67 43.91 -37.60
CA GLY A 374 -46.37 43.33 -37.96
C GLY A 374 -45.47 44.29 -38.76
N SER A 375 -45.79 45.59 -38.75
CA SER A 375 -45.05 46.64 -39.45
C SER A 375 -45.39 48.02 -38.89
N THR A 376 -44.52 49.01 -39.16
CA THR A 376 -44.79 50.40 -38.78
C THR A 376 -45.98 50.96 -39.53
N LEU A 377 -46.75 51.84 -38.89
CA LEU A 377 -47.93 52.45 -39.49
C LEU A 377 -47.61 53.17 -40.81
N ASP A 378 -48.45 52.98 -41.83
CA ASP A 378 -48.23 53.54 -43.17
C ASP A 378 -48.55 55.05 -43.20
N ILE A 379 -47.58 55.84 -42.75
CA ILE A 379 -47.64 57.30 -42.76
C ILE A 379 -47.46 57.91 -44.16
N ASP A 380 -47.06 57.11 -45.16
CA ASP A 380 -46.91 57.58 -46.54
C ASP A 380 -48.28 57.70 -47.22
N ASN A 381 -49.23 56.80 -46.90
CA ASN A 381 -50.58 56.80 -47.45
C ASN A 381 -51.65 57.35 -46.50
N TYR A 382 -51.44 57.27 -45.18
CA TYR A 382 -52.43 57.70 -44.19
C TYR A 382 -51.93 58.80 -43.26
N THR A 383 -52.86 59.40 -42.52
CA THR A 383 -52.58 60.35 -41.44
C THR A 383 -53.30 59.86 -40.19
N TYR A 384 -52.53 59.51 -39.16
CA TYR A 384 -53.04 59.00 -37.89
C TYR A 384 -53.29 60.14 -36.90
N LYS A 385 -54.43 60.11 -36.22
CA LYS A 385 -54.71 61.04 -35.12
C LYS A 385 -53.99 60.60 -33.86
N GLU A 386 -53.82 61.54 -32.93
CA GLU A 386 -53.26 61.21 -31.63
C GLU A 386 -54.17 60.22 -30.88
N PRO A 387 -53.59 59.17 -30.25
CA PRO A 387 -54.31 58.26 -29.36
C PRO A 387 -55.02 59.00 -28.24
N GLU A 388 -56.30 58.68 -28.04
CA GLU A 388 -57.09 59.19 -26.94
C GLU A 388 -57.54 58.05 -26.05
N LYS A 389 -57.61 58.30 -24.73
CA LYS A 389 -58.09 57.30 -23.78
C LYS A 389 -59.61 57.20 -23.89
N THR A 390 -60.11 56.02 -24.25
CA THR A 390 -61.54 55.73 -24.47
C THR A 390 -62.01 54.61 -23.54
N GLY A 391 -62.77 54.97 -22.51
CA GLY A 391 -63.22 54.01 -21.49
C GLY A 391 -62.04 53.39 -20.74
N ASP A 392 -61.93 52.07 -20.78
CA ASP A 392 -60.85 51.33 -20.15
C ASP A 392 -59.63 51.20 -21.08
N GLY A 393 -59.73 51.53 -22.37
CA GLY A 393 -58.63 51.39 -23.35
C GLY A 393 -58.18 52.70 -23.98
N TRP A 394 -57.47 52.59 -25.10
CA TRP A 394 -57.07 53.69 -25.97
C TRP A 394 -57.65 53.49 -27.38
N GLY A 395 -57.76 54.57 -28.15
CA GLY A 395 -58.10 54.48 -29.56
C GLY A 395 -57.72 55.72 -30.36
N PHE A 396 -57.54 55.53 -31.66
CA PHE A 396 -57.30 56.62 -32.62
C PHE A 396 -57.82 56.26 -34.00
N SER A 397 -58.23 57.27 -34.77
CA SER A 397 -58.63 57.13 -36.17
C SER A 397 -57.51 57.53 -37.11
N PHE A 398 -57.55 57.04 -38.34
CA PHE A 398 -56.69 57.50 -39.42
C PHE A 398 -57.49 57.87 -40.66
N THR A 399 -56.96 58.84 -41.41
CA THR A 399 -57.57 59.34 -42.65
C THR A 399 -56.64 59.10 -43.82
N ASP A 400 -57.18 59.04 -45.03
CA ASP A 400 -56.37 59.12 -46.24
C ASP A 400 -55.73 60.53 -46.39
N LYS A 401 -54.95 60.73 -47.46
CA LYS A 401 -54.30 62.03 -47.74
C LYS A 401 -55.27 63.13 -48.18
N ASP A 402 -56.48 62.78 -48.58
CA ASP A 402 -57.54 63.73 -48.90
C ASP A 402 -58.33 64.16 -47.65
N GLY A 403 -58.10 63.48 -46.52
CA GLY A 403 -58.65 63.78 -45.20
C GLY A 403 -59.95 63.03 -44.88
N GLU A 404 -60.33 62.07 -45.71
CA GLU A 404 -61.50 61.21 -45.49
C GLU A 404 -61.15 60.09 -44.50
N LEU A 405 -62.09 59.73 -43.63
CA LEU A 405 -61.90 58.68 -42.62
C LEU A 405 -61.64 57.34 -43.31
N ALA A 406 -60.50 56.72 -43.02
CA ALA A 406 -60.12 55.43 -43.61
C ALA A 406 -60.28 54.27 -42.62
N GLY A 407 -60.18 54.54 -41.32
CA GLY A 407 -60.39 53.53 -40.28
C GLY A 407 -60.02 54.02 -38.87
N SER A 408 -60.05 53.10 -37.91
CA SER A 408 -59.63 53.36 -36.53
C SER A 408 -59.18 52.12 -35.77
N TYR A 409 -58.38 52.31 -34.73
CA TYR A 409 -57.94 51.28 -33.82
C TYR A 409 -58.50 51.49 -32.41
N LYS A 410 -58.79 50.38 -31.73
CA LYS A 410 -59.08 50.30 -30.30
C LYS A 410 -58.12 49.31 -29.63
N ILE A 411 -57.55 49.69 -28.49
CA ILE A 411 -56.58 48.92 -27.74
C ILE A 411 -57.06 48.80 -26.29
N ASP A 412 -57.29 47.58 -25.81
CA ASP A 412 -57.75 47.31 -24.44
C ASP A 412 -56.59 47.37 -23.42
N GLU A 413 -56.87 47.39 -22.10
CA GLU A 413 -55.82 47.56 -21.04
C GLU A 413 -54.74 46.47 -21.08
N ASP A 414 -55.09 45.29 -21.59
CA ASP A 414 -54.21 44.13 -21.75
C ASP A 414 -53.44 44.13 -23.07
N GLY A 415 -53.69 45.10 -23.95
CA GLY A 415 -53.01 45.24 -25.24
C GLY A 415 -53.70 44.58 -26.41
N TYR A 416 -54.90 44.03 -26.26
CA TYR A 416 -55.67 43.49 -27.39
C TYR A 416 -56.11 44.62 -28.34
N VAL A 417 -55.75 44.51 -29.62
CA VAL A 417 -56.01 45.49 -30.68
C VAL A 417 -57.21 45.07 -31.52
N THR A 418 -58.05 46.03 -31.88
CA THR A 418 -59.18 45.86 -32.81
C THR A 418 -59.16 46.97 -33.85
N GLU A 419 -59.16 46.60 -35.13
CA GLU A 419 -59.20 47.51 -36.27
C GLU A 419 -60.62 47.64 -36.82
N TYR A 420 -61.02 48.87 -37.18
CA TYR A 420 -62.30 49.19 -37.80
C TYR A 420 -62.10 49.94 -39.12
N ASP A 421 -62.97 49.69 -40.10
CA ASP A 421 -62.98 50.40 -41.37
C ASP A 421 -63.65 51.79 -41.29
N GLU A 422 -63.81 52.45 -42.45
CA GLU A 422 -64.41 53.78 -42.59
C GLU A 422 -65.88 53.85 -42.14
N ASP A 423 -66.60 52.73 -42.18
CA ASP A 423 -68.00 52.62 -41.74
C ASP A 423 -68.12 52.22 -40.25
N GLY A 424 -66.99 51.88 -39.62
CA GLY A 424 -66.90 51.44 -38.23
C GLY A 424 -67.22 49.96 -38.04
N GLU A 425 -67.12 49.15 -39.09
CA GLU A 425 -67.20 47.69 -39.01
C GLU A 425 -65.83 47.11 -38.65
N GLU A 426 -65.80 46.10 -37.76
CA GLU A 426 -64.56 45.45 -37.35
C GLU A 426 -63.95 44.68 -38.53
N VAL A 427 -62.69 44.99 -38.82
CA VAL A 427 -61.94 44.38 -39.92
C VAL A 427 -61.15 43.18 -39.42
N ASP A 428 -60.41 43.35 -38.32
CA ASP A 428 -59.57 42.33 -37.70
C ASP A 428 -59.26 42.66 -36.23
N SER A 429 -58.86 41.66 -35.44
CA SER A 429 -58.49 41.84 -34.03
C SER A 429 -57.52 40.78 -33.49
N GLY A 430 -56.59 41.20 -32.61
CA GLY A 430 -55.50 40.33 -32.13
C GLY A 430 -54.52 41.02 -31.17
N TYR A 431 -53.37 40.38 -30.96
CA TYR A 431 -52.25 40.88 -30.14
C TYR A 431 -51.02 41.13 -31.01
#